data_AF-A0A960E1S2-F1
#
_entry.id   AF-A0A960E1S2-F1
#
_cell.length_a   1.000
_cell.length_b   1.000
_cell.length_c   1.000
_cell.angle_alpha   90.00
_cell.angle_beta   90.00
_cell.angle_gamma   90.00
#
_symmetry.space_group_name_H-M   'P 1'
#
loop_
_entity.id
_entity.type
_entity.pdbx_description
1 polymer ?
#
loop_
_entity_poly.entity_id
_entity_poly.type
_entity_poly.pdbx_seq_one_letter_code
_entity_poly.pdbx_strand_id
1 'polypeptide(L)'
;MADAAAMALSVLLAMALRYDFAVPSRKVGEAMWFALGAAVVFVVCGALRGLYAGRWSFGSFEEVSALVSAITLATVVLVGVAALLPVQGIQQERPIPLSVPIIASTILLATSAGVRYVWRLFYERRLRPRSDAAEKVVVIGAGEGGHQI
;
A
#
# COMPACT_ATOMS: atom_id res chain seq x y z
N MET A 1 6.65 8.65 -1.81
CA MET A 1 7.12 8.81 -0.41
C MET A 1 6.06 8.39 0.59
N ALA A 2 4.82 8.88 0.48
CA ALA A 2 3.72 8.47 1.38
C ALA A 2 3.50 6.95 1.42
N ASP A 3 3.51 6.26 0.28
CA ASP A 3 3.28 4.80 0.27
C ASP A 3 4.44 4.01 0.92
N ALA A 4 5.67 4.54 0.91
CA ALA A 4 6.82 3.94 1.59
C ALA A 4 6.66 4.01 3.12
N ALA A 5 6.23 5.18 3.61
CA ALA A 5 5.90 5.35 5.03
C ALA A 5 4.72 4.47 5.44
N ALA A 6 3.69 4.36 4.59
CA ALA A 6 2.56 3.46 4.81
C ALA A 6 3.00 2.00 4.88
N MET A 7 3.95 1.58 4.04
CA MET A 7 4.51 0.22 4.10
C MET A 7 5.27 -0.03 5.40
N ALA A 8 6.18 0.88 5.77
CA ALA A 8 6.93 0.77 7.02
C ALA A 8 5.97 0.70 8.23
N LEU A 9 4.99 1.60 8.28
CA LEU A 9 3.98 1.61 9.35
C LEU A 9 3.15 0.32 9.38
N SER A 10 2.74 -0.18 8.22
CA SER A 10 2.00 -1.44 8.12
C SER A 10 2.80 -2.63 8.67
N VAL A 11 4.11 -2.66 8.44
CA VAL A 11 4.99 -3.70 9.01
C VAL A 11 5.09 -3.58 10.52
N LEU A 12 5.27 -2.36 11.05
CA LEU A 12 5.32 -2.14 12.50
C LEU A 12 3.99 -2.53 13.17
N LEU A 13 2.85 -2.17 12.57
CA LEU A 13 1.53 -2.56 13.04
C LEU A 13 1.31 -4.08 12.95
N ALA A 14 1.74 -4.72 11.87
CA ALA A 14 1.68 -6.17 11.73
C ALA A 14 2.52 -6.88 12.79
N MET A 15 3.68 -6.33 13.12
CA MET A 15 4.55 -6.87 14.16
C MET A 15 3.95 -6.68 15.55
N ALA A 16 3.33 -5.53 15.82
CA ALA A 16 2.60 -5.26 17.04
C ALA A 16 1.42 -6.24 17.20
N LEU A 17 0.58 -6.39 16.16
CA LEU A 17 -0.54 -7.35 16.15
C LEU A 17 -0.07 -8.79 16.35
N ARG A 18 1.06 -9.17 15.75
CA ARG A 18 1.60 -10.53 15.86
C ARG A 18 2.05 -10.90 17.26
N TYR A 19 2.42 -9.91 18.08
CA TYR A 19 2.85 -10.07 19.47
C TYR A 19 1.86 -9.47 20.47
N ASP A 20 0.58 -9.32 20.09
CA ASP A 20 -0.47 -8.79 20.97
C ASP A 20 -0.09 -7.44 21.63
N PHE A 21 0.59 -6.58 20.87
CA PHE A 21 1.17 -5.29 21.29
C PHE A 21 2.28 -5.38 22.35
N ALA A 22 2.71 -6.59 22.71
CA ALA A 22 3.81 -6.87 23.64
C ALA A 22 5.07 -7.33 22.88
N VAL A 23 5.58 -6.48 21.97
CA VAL A 23 6.77 -6.80 21.17
C VAL A 23 8.01 -6.91 22.07
N PRO A 24 8.73 -8.05 22.08
CA PRO A 24 9.96 -8.18 22.86
C PRO A 24 11.01 -7.15 22.41
N SER A 25 11.67 -6.48 23.37
CA SER A 25 12.68 -5.46 23.09
C SER A 25 13.83 -5.94 22.19
N ARG A 26 14.20 -7.23 22.28
CA ARG A 26 15.18 -7.87 21.37
C ARG A 26 14.78 -7.83 19.90
N LYS A 27 13.48 -7.82 19.59
CA LYS A 27 12.93 -7.87 18.23
C LYS A 27 12.62 -6.50 17.66
N VAL A 28 12.68 -5.43 18.45
CA VAL A 28 12.40 -4.07 17.98
C VAL A 28 13.40 -3.66 16.89
N GLY A 29 14.68 -3.98 17.06
CA GLY A 29 15.70 -3.73 16.04
C GLY A 29 15.44 -4.48 14.74
N GLU A 30 15.10 -5.77 14.83
CA GLU A 30 14.74 -6.61 13.68
C GLU A 30 13.49 -6.08 12.97
N ALA A 31 12.48 -5.66 13.72
CA ALA A 31 11.25 -5.09 13.20
C ALA A 31 11.50 -3.76 12.47
N MET A 32 12.35 -2.88 13.02
CA MET A 32 12.71 -1.63 12.36
C MET A 32 13.52 -1.86 11.08
N TRP A 33 14.51 -2.75 11.13
CA TRP A 33 15.29 -3.11 9.95
C TRP A 33 14.40 -3.72 8.85
N PHE A 34 13.50 -4.63 9.23
CA PHE A 34 12.56 -5.25 8.31
C PHE A 34 11.55 -4.25 7.75
N ALA A 35 11.05 -3.31 8.56
CA ALA A 35 10.16 -2.25 8.10
C ALA A 35 10.84 -1.31 7.09
N LEU A 36 12.11 -0.94 7.33
CA LEU A 36 12.90 -0.13 6.40
C LEU A 36 13.14 -0.88 5.08
N GLY A 37 13.54 -2.16 5.16
CA GLY A 37 13.72 -3.02 4.00
C GLY A 37 12.42 -3.18 3.19
N ALA A 38 11.30 -3.39 3.89
CA ALA A 38 9.97 -3.48 3.28
C ALA A 38 9.56 -2.21 2.55
N ALA A 39 9.83 -1.03 3.12
CA ALA A 39 9.58 0.24 2.46
C ALA A 39 10.39 0.37 1.16
N VAL A 40 11.67 0.01 1.18
CA VAL A 40 12.53 0.02 -0.02
C VAL A 40 12.02 -0.96 -1.07
N VAL A 41 11.76 -2.21 -0.69
CA VAL A 41 11.22 -3.24 -1.59
C VAL A 41 9.91 -2.75 -2.24
N PHE A 42 9.00 -2.20 -1.44
CA PHE A 42 7.74 -1.71 -1.95
C PHE A 42 7.90 -0.53 -2.93
N VAL A 43 8.81 0.41 -2.65
CA VAL A 43 9.12 1.52 -3.58
C VAL A 43 9.67 0.99 -4.89
N VAL A 44 10.59 0.03 -4.85
CA VAL A 44 11.16 -0.60 -6.05
C VAL A 44 10.07 -1.34 -6.84
N CYS A 45 9.27 -2.18 -6.18
CA CYS A 45 8.16 -2.88 -6.82
C CYS A 45 7.14 -1.89 -7.42
N GLY A 46 6.78 -0.83 -6.72
CA GLY A 46 5.89 0.22 -7.22
C GLY A 46 6.46 0.95 -8.42
N ALA A 47 7.76 1.28 -8.40
CA ALA A 47 8.44 1.89 -9.54
C ALA A 47 8.43 0.97 -10.77
N LEU A 48 8.71 -0.32 -10.60
CA LEU A 48 8.66 -1.32 -11.68
C LEU A 48 7.25 -1.49 -12.26
N ARG A 49 6.20 -1.32 -11.45
CA ARG A 49 4.80 -1.33 -11.92
C ARG A 49 4.34 0.01 -12.50
N GLY A 50 5.23 1.00 -12.59
CA GLY A 50 4.89 2.31 -13.14
C GLY A 50 3.95 3.14 -12.27
N LEU A 51 3.82 2.80 -10.97
CA LEU A 51 2.93 3.52 -10.05
C LEU A 51 3.28 5.01 -9.94
N TYR A 52 4.57 5.32 -10.08
CA TYR A 52 5.11 6.68 -9.98
C TYR A 52 5.34 7.35 -11.33
N ALA A 53 5.04 6.67 -12.45
CA ALA A 53 5.33 7.18 -13.78
C ALA A 53 4.30 8.22 -14.28
N GLY A 54 3.31 8.60 -13.46
CA GLY A 54 2.28 9.58 -13.82
C GLY A 54 1.37 9.14 -14.99
N ARG A 55 1.41 7.86 -15.38
CA ARG A 55 0.69 7.31 -16.53
C ARG A 55 -0.80 7.10 -16.29
N TRP A 56 -1.22 7.10 -15.02
CA TRP A 56 -2.58 6.77 -14.61
C TRP A 56 -3.25 7.97 -13.97
N SER A 57 -4.50 8.25 -14.37
CA SER A 57 -5.37 9.18 -13.64
C SER A 57 -5.60 8.64 -12.23
N PHE A 58 -5.42 9.50 -11.22
CA PHE A 58 -5.61 9.16 -9.81
C PHE A 58 -7.04 8.62 -9.60
N GLY A 59 -7.17 7.36 -9.17
CA GLY A 59 -8.45 6.67 -8.95
C GLY A 59 -8.98 5.85 -10.13
N SER A 60 -8.19 5.65 -11.20
CA SER A 60 -8.51 4.68 -12.26
C SER A 60 -8.45 3.24 -11.75
N PHE A 61 -9.27 2.35 -12.31
CA PHE A 61 -9.19 0.90 -12.06
C PHE A 61 -7.79 0.33 -12.34
N GLU A 62 -7.09 0.91 -13.31
CA GLU A 62 -5.75 0.49 -13.71
C GLU A 62 -4.70 0.86 -12.65
N GLU A 63 -4.85 2.01 -11.98
CA GLU A 63 -3.98 2.39 -10.85
C GLU A 63 -4.13 1.40 -9.70
N VAL A 64 -5.36 0.99 -9.39
CA VAL A 64 -5.65 0.00 -8.35
C VAL A 64 -5.05 -1.36 -8.71
N SER A 65 -5.18 -1.80 -9.97
CA SER A 65 -4.58 -3.05 -10.45
C SER A 65 -3.04 -3.02 -10.35
N ALA A 66 -2.41 -1.91 -10.74
CA ALA A 66 -0.97 -1.70 -10.60
C ALA A 66 -0.52 -1.72 -9.14
N LEU A 67 -1.30 -1.09 -8.24
CA LEU A 67 -1.05 -1.06 -6.80
C LEU A 67 -1.12 -2.45 -6.19
N VAL A 68 -2.23 -3.17 -6.43
CA VAL A 68 -2.41 -4.54 -5.95
C VAL A 68 -1.24 -5.41 -6.42
N SER A 69 -0.87 -5.29 -7.70
CA SER A 69 0.22 -6.10 -8.23
C SER A 69 1.60 -5.74 -7.66
N ALA A 70 1.84 -4.46 -7.33
CA ALA A 70 3.04 -4.02 -6.64
C ALA A 70 3.10 -4.55 -5.20
N ILE A 71 1.97 -4.50 -4.48
CA ILE A 71 1.85 -5.05 -3.11
C ILE A 71 2.07 -6.56 -3.13
N THR A 72 1.46 -7.29 -4.07
CA THR A 72 1.63 -8.74 -4.20
C THR A 72 3.11 -9.10 -4.45
N LEU A 73 3.77 -8.40 -5.37
CA LEU A 73 5.19 -8.62 -5.66
C LEU A 73 6.06 -8.36 -4.43
N ALA A 74 5.84 -7.23 -3.74
CA ALA A 74 6.56 -6.89 -2.52
C ALA A 74 6.32 -7.93 -1.41
N THR A 75 5.09 -8.43 -1.28
CA THR A 75 4.74 -9.47 -0.30
C THR A 75 5.50 -10.76 -0.56
N VAL A 76 5.54 -11.22 -1.82
CA VAL A 76 6.27 -12.43 -2.21
C VAL A 76 7.76 -12.28 -1.88
N VAL A 77 8.36 -11.14 -2.23
CA VAL A 77 9.76 -10.86 -1.90
C VAL A 77 9.99 -10.87 -0.40
N LEU A 78 9.13 -10.20 0.38
CA LEU A 78 9.30 -10.10 1.83
C LEU A 78 9.07 -11.42 2.57
N VAL A 79 8.11 -12.23 2.12
CA VAL A 79 7.93 -13.61 2.61
C VAL A 79 9.17 -14.45 2.27
N GLY A 80 9.70 -14.32 1.04
CA GLY A 80 10.93 -15.00 0.64
C GLY A 80 12.12 -14.61 1.51
N VAL A 81 12.32 -13.30 1.75
CA VAL A 81 13.37 -12.80 2.65
C VAL A 81 13.18 -13.37 4.06
N ALA A 82 11.97 -13.29 4.62
CA ALA A 82 11.68 -13.82 5.96
C ALA A 82 11.85 -15.35 6.05
N ALA A 83 11.61 -16.09 4.96
CA ALA A 83 11.79 -17.52 4.89
C ALA A 83 13.27 -17.94 4.83
N LEU A 84 14.09 -17.16 4.12
CA LEU A 84 15.53 -17.38 3.96
C LEU A 84 16.35 -16.96 5.17
N LEU A 85 15.82 -16.10 6.04
CA LEU A 85 16.52 -15.73 7.28
C LEU A 85 16.71 -16.97 8.17
N PRO A 86 17.95 -17.20 8.66
CA PRO A 86 18.24 -18.36 9.48
C PRO A 86 17.45 -18.31 10.77
N VAL A 87 17.00 -19.49 11.21
CA VAL A 87 16.39 -19.68 12.52
C VAL A 87 17.49 -19.54 13.58
N GLN A 88 17.29 -18.67 14.56
CA GLN A 88 18.32 -18.32 15.54
C GLN A 88 17.90 -18.66 16.98
N GLY A 89 18.90 -18.96 17.82
CA GLY A 89 18.73 -19.19 19.25
C GLY A 89 18.30 -20.60 19.66
N ILE A 90 18.31 -20.84 20.97
CA ILE A 90 17.99 -22.14 21.61
C ILE A 90 16.54 -22.57 21.33
N GLN A 91 15.64 -21.60 21.18
CA GLN A 91 14.21 -21.83 20.95
C GLN A 91 13.82 -21.99 19.48
N GLN A 92 14.80 -22.01 18.56
CA GLN A 92 14.55 -22.08 17.12
C GLN A 92 13.54 -21.01 16.65
N GLU A 93 13.69 -19.78 17.12
CA GLU A 93 12.81 -18.69 16.74
C GLU A 93 13.28 -18.03 15.43
N ARG A 94 12.34 -17.78 14.52
CA ARG A 94 12.60 -16.92 13.38
C ARG A 94 12.67 -15.45 13.83
N PRO A 95 13.61 -14.64 13.30
CA PRO A 95 13.65 -13.21 13.57
C PRO A 95 12.29 -12.56 13.26
N ILE A 96 11.84 -12.74 12.02
CA ILE A 96 10.56 -12.27 11.50
C ILE A 96 9.63 -13.47 11.25
N PRO A 97 8.44 -13.55 11.90
CA PRO A 97 7.44 -14.55 11.57
C PRO A 97 6.90 -14.39 10.14
N LEU A 98 6.69 -15.50 9.43
CA LEU A 98 6.18 -15.50 8.04
C LEU A 98 4.78 -14.90 7.87
N SER A 99 4.01 -14.77 8.97
CA SER A 99 2.71 -14.10 8.95
C SER A 99 2.82 -12.57 8.90
N VAL A 100 3.94 -11.97 9.34
CA VAL A 100 4.10 -10.51 9.40
C VAL A 100 4.00 -9.86 8.03
N PRO A 101 4.71 -10.32 6.98
CA PRO A 101 4.59 -9.72 5.65
C PRO A 101 3.17 -9.79 5.07
N ILE A 102 2.42 -10.85 5.38
CA ILE A 102 1.04 -11.06 4.90
C ILE A 102 0.07 -10.11 5.61
N ILE A 103 0.21 -9.96 6.93
CA ILE A 103 -0.58 -9.00 7.70
C ILE A 103 -0.25 -7.58 7.26
N ALA A 104 1.04 -7.26 7.09
CA ALA A 104 1.50 -5.95 6.66
C ALA A 104 0.97 -5.58 5.27
N SER A 105 0.98 -6.50 4.31
CA SER A 105 0.45 -6.25 2.97
C SER A 105 -1.06 -6.01 2.97
N THR A 106 -1.80 -6.72 3.84
CA THR A 106 -3.24 -6.50 4.04
C THR A 106 -3.52 -5.11 4.61
N ILE A 107 -2.78 -4.70 5.64
CA ILE A 107 -2.91 -3.35 6.24
C ILE A 107 -2.53 -2.28 5.21
N LEU A 108 -1.45 -2.49 4.46
CA LEU A 108 -1.02 -1.54 3.43
C LEU A 108 -2.08 -1.40 2.34
N LEU A 109 -2.64 -2.52 1.87
CA LEU A 109 -3.68 -2.52 0.84
C LEU A 109 -4.91 -1.75 1.31
N ALA A 110 -5.42 -2.06 2.51
CA ALA A 110 -6.57 -1.38 3.09
C ALA A 110 -6.32 0.13 3.27
N THR A 111 -5.16 0.49 3.81
CA THR A 111 -4.79 1.91 4.04
C THR A 111 -4.61 2.66 2.72
N SER A 112 -3.90 2.07 1.76
CA SER A 112 -3.62 2.66 0.45
C SER A 112 -4.87 2.81 -0.42
N ALA A 113 -5.77 1.82 -0.38
CA ALA A 113 -7.06 1.89 -1.06
C ALA A 113 -7.97 2.93 -0.39
N GLY A 114 -8.02 2.95 0.95
CA GLY A 114 -8.78 3.92 1.73
C GLY A 114 -8.36 5.37 1.44
N VAL A 115 -7.05 5.66 1.47
CA VAL A 115 -6.53 7.00 1.18
C VAL A 115 -6.90 7.45 -0.24
N ARG A 116 -6.74 6.59 -1.24
CA ARG A 116 -7.11 6.90 -2.64
C ARG A 116 -8.61 7.12 -2.80
N TYR A 117 -9.43 6.29 -2.16
CA TYR A 117 -10.89 6.44 -2.19
C TYR A 117 -11.34 7.77 -1.55
N VAL A 118 -10.79 8.09 -0.38
CA VAL A 118 -11.07 9.35 0.32
C VAL A 118 -10.63 10.54 -0.54
N TRP A 119 -9.42 10.48 -1.13
CA TRP A 119 -8.93 11.53 -2.02
C TRP A 119 -9.83 11.74 -3.25
N ARG A 120 -10.25 10.64 -3.89
CA ARG A 120 -11.19 10.67 -5.01
C ARG A 120 -12.52 11.33 -4.61
N LEU A 121 -13.08 10.94 -3.46
CA LEU A 121 -14.32 11.52 -2.96
C LEU A 121 -14.18 13.03 -2.68
N PHE A 122 -13.06 13.47 -2.10
CA PHE A 122 -12.79 14.90 -1.89
C PHE A 122 -12.65 15.66 -3.20
N TYR A 123 -11.97 15.09 -4.19
CA TYR A 123 -11.78 15.70 -5.50
C TYR A 123 -13.11 15.83 -6.26
N GLU A 124 -13.90 14.74 -6.33
CA GLU A 124 -15.24 14.73 -6.94
C GLU A 124 -16.17 15.76 -6.27
N ARG A 125 -16.12 15.87 -4.94
CA ARG A 125 -16.91 16.88 -4.20
C ARG A 125 -16.48 18.32 -4.48
N ARG A 126 -15.19 18.56 -4.75
CA ARG A 126 -14.66 19.90 -5.03
C ARG A 126 -14.92 20.34 -6.47
N LEU A 127 -14.92 19.39 -7.42
CA LEU A 127 -15.28 19.65 -8.82
C LEU A 127 -16.77 19.79 -9.03
N ARG A 128 -17.62 19.31 -8.10
CA ARG A 128 -19.06 19.47 -8.18
C ARG A 128 -19.42 20.96 -8.08
N PRO A 129 -19.93 21.60 -9.15
CA PRO A 129 -20.30 23.00 -9.09
C PRO A 129 -21.37 23.18 -8.02
N ARG A 130 -21.12 24.05 -7.03
CA ARG A 130 -22.21 24.61 -6.20
C ARG A 130 -22.94 25.60 -7.06
N SER A 131 -24.06 25.22 -7.64
CA SER A 131 -24.82 26.16 -8.45
C SER A 131 -26.29 25.76 -8.53
N ASP A 132 -27.13 26.58 -7.93
CA ASP A 132 -28.54 26.81 -8.34
C ASP A 132 -28.65 27.28 -9.81
N ALA A 133 -27.52 27.49 -10.51
CA ALA A 133 -27.42 27.88 -11.92
C ALA A 133 -26.56 26.89 -12.76
N ALA A 134 -26.40 25.63 -12.33
CA ALA A 134 -25.75 24.61 -13.18
C ALA A 134 -26.73 24.10 -14.23
N GLU A 135 -26.48 24.41 -15.50
CA GLU A 135 -27.26 23.87 -16.62
C GLU A 135 -27.02 22.35 -16.75
N LYS A 136 -28.10 21.57 -16.66
CA LYS A 136 -28.04 20.11 -16.76
C LYS A 136 -27.82 19.71 -18.21
N VAL A 137 -26.57 19.52 -18.61
CA VAL A 137 -26.22 18.98 -19.93
C VAL A 137 -26.00 17.48 -19.81
N VAL A 138 -26.72 16.69 -20.62
CA VAL A 138 -26.51 15.25 -20.76
C VAL A 138 -25.76 15.03 -22.08
N VAL A 139 -24.49 14.62 -21.99
CA VAL A 139 -23.71 14.22 -23.17
C VAL A 139 -23.92 12.73 -23.41
N ILE A 140 -24.65 12.38 -24.46
CA ILE A 140 -24.81 11.00 -24.92
C ILE A 140 -23.80 10.77 -26.04
N GLY A 141 -22.91 9.78 -25.86
CA GLY A 141 -21.89 9.43 -26.87
C GLY A 141 -20.47 9.90 -26.55
N ALA A 142 -20.17 10.36 -25.33
CA ALA A 142 -18.79 10.49 -24.88
C ALA A 142 -18.23 9.09 -24.64
N GLY A 143 -17.48 8.55 -25.60
CA GLY A 143 -16.57 7.43 -25.34
C GLY A 143 -15.48 7.85 -24.33
N GLU A 144 -14.23 7.43 -24.54
CA GLU A 144 -13.11 7.82 -23.65
C GLU A 144 -12.86 9.34 -23.55
N GLY A 145 -13.43 10.16 -24.43
CA GLY A 145 -13.31 11.63 -24.41
C GLY A 145 -14.06 12.36 -23.30
N GLY A 146 -14.87 11.67 -22.48
CA GLY A 146 -15.65 12.30 -21.40
C GLY A 146 -14.84 12.71 -20.16
N HIS A 147 -13.55 12.36 -20.09
CA HIS A 147 -12.72 12.60 -18.90
C HIS A 147 -12.01 13.97 -18.88
N GLN A 148 -12.17 14.78 -19.94
CA GLN A 148 -11.47 16.07 -20.11
C GLN A 148 -12.36 17.32 -20.00
N ILE A 149 -13.62 17.18 -19.60
CA ILE A 149 -14.55 18.31 -19.42
C ILE A 149 -15.05 18.43 -17.98
#